data_AF-C3ZEQ6-F1
#
_entry.id   AF-C3ZEQ6-F1
#
_cell.length_a   1.000
_cell.length_b   1.000
_cell.length_c   1.000
_cell.angle_alpha   90.00
_cell.angle_beta   90.00
_cell.angle_gamma   90.00
#
_symmetry.space_group_name_H-M   'P 1'
#
loop_
_entity.id
_entity.type
_entity.pdbx_description
1 polymer ?
#
loop_
_entity_poly.entity_id
_entity_poly.type
_entity_poly.pdbx_seq_one_letter_code
_entity_poly.pdbx_strand_id
1 'polypeptide(L)'
;MLKPLHLFYCASLFGLTTISGLLLLLYHCAPVLYYLCTGILLGSVGYCVVLYLAPKSRVSGNGKAVFITGCDSGFGFGLAKRLDSLGFTVFAGCLLADSGGEGSKKLRAECSSRLSTVQIDVTDDRQVQAAVQQVKDRLPTGSKGRVVNTSSGSGLHAHPTMSAYCMTKAALEFFSDALRHVAHAYHGVIFVIKGYLE
;
A
#
# COMPACT_ATOMS: atom_id res chain seq x y z
N MET A 1 -19.66 67.72 -50.03
CA MET A 1 -18.41 67.07 -49.58
C MET A 1 -18.52 66.66 -48.11
N LEU A 2 -19.17 65.55 -47.79
CA LEU A 2 -19.18 64.94 -46.44
C LEU A 2 -18.85 63.45 -46.61
N LYS A 3 -17.57 63.06 -46.58
CA LYS A 3 -17.16 61.65 -46.77
C LYS A 3 -16.04 61.11 -45.85
N PRO A 4 -15.16 61.89 -45.18
CA PRO A 4 -14.16 61.31 -44.28
C PRO A 4 -14.65 61.13 -42.82
N LEU A 5 -15.53 62.00 -42.31
CA LEU A 5 -16.01 61.92 -40.92
C LEU A 5 -16.91 60.69 -40.65
N HIS A 6 -17.72 60.30 -41.64
CA HIS A 6 -18.69 59.20 -41.52
C HIS A 6 -18.01 57.82 -41.50
N LEU A 7 -16.85 57.70 -42.18
CA LEU A 7 -16.08 56.45 -42.22
C LEU A 7 -15.34 56.20 -40.90
N PHE A 8 -14.80 57.27 -40.29
CA PHE A 8 -14.22 57.21 -38.94
C PHE A 8 -15.27 56.83 -37.89
N TYR A 9 -16.46 57.43 -37.97
CA TYR A 9 -17.55 57.14 -37.04
C TYR A 9 -18.06 55.70 -37.14
N CYS A 10 -18.18 55.15 -38.35
CA CYS A 10 -18.55 53.75 -38.57
C CYS A 10 -17.48 52.76 -38.04
N ALA A 11 -16.19 53.05 -38.24
CA ALA A 11 -15.11 52.21 -37.73
C ALA A 11 -15.06 52.22 -36.19
N SER A 12 -15.26 53.38 -35.56
CA SER A 12 -15.35 53.48 -34.09
C SER A 12 -16.57 52.77 -33.51
N LEU A 13 -17.72 52.83 -34.19
CA LEU A 13 -18.93 52.12 -33.76
C LEU A 13 -18.75 50.60 -33.82
N PHE A 14 -18.08 50.09 -34.86
CA PHE A 14 -17.77 48.67 -35.01
C PHE A 14 -16.76 48.17 -33.97
N GLY A 15 -15.78 49.01 -33.60
CA GLY A 15 -14.85 48.72 -32.52
C GLY A 15 -15.54 48.64 -31.15
N LEU A 16 -16.47 49.57 -30.88
CA LEU A 16 -17.21 49.59 -29.60
C LEU A 16 -18.17 48.40 -29.45
N THR A 17 -18.85 47.97 -30.52
CA THR A 17 -19.75 46.82 -30.48
C THR A 17 -19.01 45.49 -30.32
N THR A 18 -17.83 45.34 -30.93
CA THR A 18 -16.98 44.15 -30.78
C THR A 18 -16.37 44.04 -29.37
N ILE A 19 -15.90 45.16 -28.80
CA ILE A 19 -15.39 45.20 -27.42
C ILE A 19 -16.52 44.92 -26.41
N SER A 20 -17.69 45.52 -26.60
CA SER A 20 -18.87 45.28 -25.74
C SER A 20 -19.33 43.81 -25.81
N GLY A 21 -19.37 43.22 -27.01
CA GLY A 21 -19.67 41.80 -27.19
C GLY A 21 -18.67 40.87 -26.50
N LEU A 22 -17.37 41.18 -26.57
CA LEU A 22 -16.33 40.41 -25.88
C LEU A 22 -16.44 40.54 -24.35
N LEU A 23 -16.71 41.74 -23.84
CA LEU A 23 -16.93 41.98 -22.41
C LEU A 23 -18.15 41.23 -21.87
N LEU A 24 -19.26 41.23 -22.61
CA LEU A 24 -20.46 40.46 -22.25
C LEU A 24 -20.20 38.94 -22.30
N LEU A 25 -19.44 38.47 -23.28
CA LEU A 25 -19.06 37.06 -23.39
C LEU A 25 -18.14 36.62 -22.24
N LEU A 26 -17.16 37.45 -21.88
CA LEU A 26 -16.30 37.22 -20.70
C LEU A 26 -17.11 37.27 -19.40
N TYR A 27 -18.05 38.21 -19.27
CA TYR A 27 -18.92 38.34 -18.11
C TYR A 27 -19.81 37.12 -17.88
N HIS A 28 -20.26 36.45 -18.94
CA HIS A 28 -21.02 35.20 -18.83
C HIS A 28 -20.14 33.95 -18.74
N CYS A 29 -19.00 33.90 -19.44
CA CYS A 29 -18.16 32.71 -19.49
C CYS A 29 -17.30 32.52 -18.22
N ALA A 30 -16.76 33.60 -17.65
CA ALA A 30 -15.93 33.56 -16.45
C ALA A 30 -16.65 32.97 -15.21
N PRO A 31 -17.88 33.37 -14.85
CA PRO A 31 -18.57 32.78 -13.71
C PRO A 31 -18.93 31.31 -13.95
N VAL A 32 -19.33 30.94 -15.17
CA VAL A 32 -19.61 29.54 -15.51
C VAL A 32 -18.36 28.67 -15.32
N LEU A 33 -17.20 29.14 -15.78
CA LEU A 33 -15.93 28.45 -15.56
C LEU A 33 -15.54 28.41 -14.07
N TYR A 34 -15.75 29.50 -13.34
CA TYR A 34 -15.49 29.55 -11.89
C TYR A 34 -16.37 28.55 -11.11
N TYR A 35 -17.66 28.46 -11.39
CA TYR A 35 -18.56 27.50 -10.76
C TYR A 35 -18.22 26.06 -11.14
N LEU A 36 -17.79 25.81 -12.38
CA LEU A 36 -17.34 24.49 -12.82
C LEU A 36 -16.07 24.05 -12.07
N CYS A 37 -15.05 24.92 -12.00
CA CYS A 37 -13.80 24.63 -11.31
C CYS A 37 -13.99 24.42 -9.81
N THR A 38 -14.80 25.26 -9.15
CA THR A 38 -15.10 25.13 -7.72
C THR A 38 -15.93 23.87 -7.43
N GLY A 39 -16.88 23.53 -8.31
CA GLY A 39 -17.64 22.28 -8.23
C GLY A 39 -16.76 21.03 -8.36
N ILE A 40 -15.84 21.02 -9.33
CA ILE A 40 -14.86 19.92 -9.50
C ILE A 40 -13.95 19.81 -8.28
N LEU A 41 -13.44 20.94 -7.78
CA LEU A 41 -12.58 20.95 -6.60
C LEU A 41 -13.30 20.41 -5.37
N LEU A 42 -14.49 20.93 -5.07
CA LEU A 42 -15.29 20.47 -3.93
C LEU A 42 -15.72 19.00 -4.07
N GLY A 43 -16.09 18.58 -5.28
CA GLY A 43 -16.40 17.18 -5.57
C GLY A 43 -15.20 16.25 -5.36
N SER A 44 -14.01 16.66 -5.82
CA SER A 44 -12.77 15.89 -5.64
C SER A 44 -12.36 15.78 -4.17
N VAL A 45 -12.45 16.87 -3.41
CA VAL A 45 -12.18 16.87 -1.97
C VAL A 45 -13.20 16.00 -1.24
N GLY A 46 -14.49 16.14 -1.55
CA GLY A 46 -15.54 15.30 -0.99
C GLY A 46 -15.32 13.82 -1.28
N TYR A 47 -14.93 13.47 -2.51
CA TYR A 47 -14.60 12.10 -2.90
C TYR A 47 -13.39 11.56 -2.13
N CYS A 48 -12.31 12.33 -2.00
CA CYS A 48 -11.13 11.96 -1.22
C CYS A 48 -11.48 11.75 0.26
N VAL A 49 -12.32 12.61 0.85
CA VAL A 49 -12.78 12.46 2.24
C VAL A 49 -13.61 11.18 2.40
N VAL A 50 -14.52 10.90 1.47
CA VAL A 50 -15.30 9.65 1.48
C VAL A 50 -14.38 8.44 1.39
N LEU A 51 -13.38 8.44 0.50
CA LEU A 51 -12.42 7.34 0.40
C LEU A 51 -11.53 7.20 1.64
N TYR A 52 -11.16 8.31 2.26
CA TYR A 52 -10.35 8.33 3.48
C TYR A 52 -11.11 7.78 4.69
N LEU A 53 -12.39 8.14 4.80
CA LEU A 53 -13.26 7.71 5.90
C LEU A 53 -13.94 6.36 5.65
N ALA A 54 -13.99 5.89 4.40
CA ALA A 54 -14.59 4.62 4.05
C ALA A 54 -13.91 3.49 4.86
N PRO A 55 -14.69 2.66 5.58
CA PRO A 55 -14.13 1.58 6.37
C PRO A 55 -13.40 0.61 5.44
N LYS A 56 -12.08 0.51 5.61
CA LYS A 56 -11.30 -0.51 4.90
C LYS A 56 -11.78 -1.88 5.34
N SER A 57 -12.16 -2.73 4.38
CA SER A 57 -12.60 -4.09 4.67
C SER A 57 -11.50 -4.82 5.44
N ARG A 58 -11.85 -5.39 6.59
CA ARG A 58 -10.91 -6.18 7.38
C ARG A 58 -11.01 -7.63 6.94
N VAL A 59 -9.87 -8.24 6.65
CA VAL A 59 -9.80 -9.67 6.38
C VAL A 59 -10.07 -10.42 7.69
N SER A 60 -11.12 -11.22 7.73
CA SER A 60 -11.34 -12.16 8.84
C SER A 60 -10.29 -13.27 8.78
N GLY A 61 -9.69 -13.56 9.94
CA GLY A 61 -8.66 -14.59 10.14
C GLY A 61 -9.19 -15.99 10.39
N ASN A 62 -10.50 -16.15 10.61
CA ASN A 62 -11.08 -17.46 10.92
C ASN A 62 -10.77 -18.48 9.83
N GLY A 63 -10.18 -19.61 10.22
CA GLY A 63 -9.78 -20.68 9.30
C GLY A 63 -8.56 -20.36 8.44
N LYS A 64 -7.85 -19.26 8.71
CA LYS A 64 -6.62 -18.88 7.98
C LYS A 64 -5.43 -18.92 8.92
N ALA A 65 -4.31 -19.39 8.38
CA ALA A 65 -3.03 -19.38 9.08
C ALA A 65 -2.05 -18.41 8.43
N VAL A 66 -1.11 -17.90 9.22
CA VAL A 66 -0.01 -17.05 8.78
C VAL A 66 1.27 -17.48 9.45
N PHE A 67 2.36 -17.56 8.68
CA PHE A 67 3.72 -17.68 9.20
C PHE A 67 4.43 -16.35 9.00
N ILE A 68 5.03 -15.82 10.06
CA ILE A 68 5.67 -14.51 10.06
C ILE A 68 7.11 -14.71 10.55
N THR A 69 8.11 -14.30 9.79
CA THR A 69 9.50 -14.29 10.24
C THR A 69 9.84 -12.98 10.96
N GLY A 70 10.76 -13.01 11.93
CA GLY A 70 11.24 -11.81 12.60
C GLY A 70 10.24 -11.26 13.62
N CYS A 71 9.66 -12.13 14.44
CA CYS A 71 8.66 -11.77 15.44
C CYS A 71 9.22 -11.44 16.82
N ASP A 72 10.54 -11.43 17.01
CA ASP A 72 11.16 -11.10 18.31
C ASP A 72 10.93 -9.65 18.74
N SER A 73 10.76 -8.71 17.78
CA SER A 73 10.53 -7.29 18.08
C SER A 73 9.91 -6.52 16.91
N GLY A 74 9.70 -5.22 17.09
CA GLY A 74 9.35 -4.29 16.00
C GLY A 74 8.04 -4.63 15.28
N PHE A 75 8.04 -4.45 13.95
CA PHE A 75 6.86 -4.62 13.12
C PHE A 75 6.34 -6.06 13.11
N GLY A 76 7.22 -7.07 13.04
CA GLY A 76 6.82 -8.47 13.03
C GLY A 76 6.11 -8.89 14.32
N PHE A 77 6.58 -8.40 15.47
CA PHE A 77 5.91 -8.60 16.77
C PHE A 77 4.51 -7.97 16.79
N GLY A 78 4.40 -6.70 16.39
CA GLY A 78 3.11 -6.00 16.33
C GLY A 78 2.13 -6.64 15.35
N LEU A 79 2.62 -7.09 14.20
CA LEU A 79 1.85 -7.80 13.18
C LEU A 79 1.32 -9.13 13.71
N ALA A 80 2.15 -9.92 14.40
CA ALA A 80 1.75 -11.19 15.00
C ALA A 80 0.59 -11.00 15.99
N LYS A 81 0.72 -10.04 16.92
CA LYS A 81 -0.36 -9.69 17.87
C LYS A 81 -1.62 -9.22 17.16
N ARG A 82 -1.47 -8.39 16.13
CA ARG A 82 -2.62 -7.86 15.38
C ARG A 82 -3.37 -8.98 14.65
N LEU A 83 -2.67 -9.87 13.96
CA LEU A 83 -3.30 -10.98 13.23
C LEU A 83 -3.94 -12.00 14.18
N ASP A 84 -3.33 -12.26 15.34
CA ASP A 84 -3.97 -13.08 16.39
C ASP A 84 -5.30 -12.48 16.87
N SER A 85 -5.32 -11.15 17.10
CA SER A 85 -6.56 -10.43 17.48
C SER A 85 -7.64 -10.42 16.39
N LEU A 86 -7.27 -10.66 15.14
CA LEU A 86 -8.17 -10.78 14.00
C LEU A 86 -8.62 -12.24 13.74
N GLY A 87 -8.21 -13.18 14.60
CA GLY A 87 -8.65 -14.57 14.58
C GLY A 87 -7.80 -15.51 13.71
N PHE A 88 -6.63 -15.06 13.23
CA PHE A 88 -5.73 -15.93 12.48
C PHE A 88 -5.07 -16.97 13.41
N THR A 89 -4.72 -18.14 12.85
CA THR A 89 -3.71 -19.02 13.43
C THR A 89 -2.33 -18.47 13.09
N VAL A 90 -1.54 -18.08 14.09
CA VAL A 90 -0.28 -17.38 13.87
C VAL A 90 0.90 -18.26 14.24
N PHE A 91 1.82 -18.46 13.31
CA PHE A 91 3.11 -19.08 13.53
C PHE A 91 4.18 -17.98 13.53
N ALA A 92 4.59 -17.56 14.72
CA ALA A 92 5.52 -16.45 14.92
C ALA A 92 6.97 -16.96 14.93
N GLY A 93 7.66 -16.83 13.80
CA GLY A 93 9.07 -17.16 13.63
C GLY A 93 9.96 -16.21 14.41
N CYS A 94 10.65 -16.74 15.42
CA CYS A 94 11.53 -16.00 16.32
C CYS A 94 12.92 -16.63 16.31
N LEU A 95 13.97 -15.81 16.40
CA LEU A 95 15.36 -16.26 16.39
C LEU A 95 15.74 -17.01 17.68
N LEU A 96 15.08 -16.71 18.79
CA LEU A 96 15.35 -17.32 20.10
C LEU A 96 14.06 -17.87 20.74
N ALA A 97 13.22 -18.54 19.95
CA ALA A 97 11.98 -19.13 20.44
C ALA A 97 12.22 -20.20 21.51
N ASP A 98 13.23 -21.05 21.31
CA ASP A 98 13.51 -22.19 22.20
C ASP A 98 14.49 -21.84 23.32
N SER A 99 15.35 -20.85 23.09
CA SER A 99 16.32 -20.34 24.07
C SER A 99 15.74 -19.26 25.01
N GLY A 100 14.44 -18.99 24.91
CA GLY A 100 13.73 -18.10 25.83
C GLY A 100 13.95 -16.61 25.58
N GLY A 101 14.00 -16.19 24.31
CA GLY A 101 14.01 -14.79 23.91
C GLY A 101 12.82 -14.01 24.49
N GLU A 102 13.04 -12.74 24.81
CA GLU A 102 12.03 -11.91 25.47
C GLU A 102 10.79 -11.69 24.59
N GLY A 103 10.99 -11.47 23.28
CA GLY A 103 9.91 -11.30 22.32
C GLY A 103 9.01 -12.52 22.20
N SER A 104 9.59 -13.72 22.09
CA SER A 104 8.83 -14.97 21.99
C SER A 104 8.05 -15.25 23.29
N LYS A 105 8.64 -14.99 24.46
CA LYS A 105 7.97 -15.08 25.76
C LYS A 105 6.77 -14.13 25.85
N LYS A 106 6.94 -12.86 25.47
CA LYS A 106 5.86 -11.87 25.45
C LYS A 106 4.73 -12.28 24.51
N LEU A 107 5.04 -12.76 23.30
CA LEU A 107 4.03 -13.27 22.37
C LEU A 107 3.25 -14.44 22.96
N ARG A 108 3.91 -15.41 23.60
CA ARG A 108 3.23 -16.54 24.25
C ARG A 108 2.38 -16.13 25.44
N ALA A 109 2.80 -15.09 26.18
CA ALA A 109 2.08 -14.62 27.37
C ALA A 109 0.87 -13.75 27.03
N GLU A 110 0.96 -12.93 25.97
CA GLU A 110 -0.03 -11.90 25.66
C GLU A 110 -1.02 -12.30 24.54
N CYS A 111 -0.71 -13.33 23.74
CA CYS A 111 -1.55 -13.76 22.62
C CYS A 111 -2.38 -15.00 22.95
N SER A 112 -3.36 -15.28 22.09
CA SER A 112 -4.26 -16.42 22.24
C SER A 112 -3.56 -17.76 21.95
N SER A 113 -4.23 -18.87 22.28
CA SER A 113 -3.76 -20.23 22.00
C SER A 113 -3.60 -20.55 20.50
N ARG A 114 -4.12 -19.70 19.60
CA ARG A 114 -3.92 -19.83 18.15
C ARG A 114 -2.56 -19.32 17.70
N LEU A 115 -1.85 -18.55 18.53
CA LEU A 115 -0.49 -18.12 18.26
C LEU A 115 0.50 -19.10 18.87
N SER A 116 1.45 -19.56 18.05
CA SER A 116 2.58 -20.36 18.50
C SER A 116 3.87 -19.79 17.94
N THR A 117 4.92 -19.70 18.76
CA THR A 117 6.23 -19.25 18.29
C THR A 117 7.01 -20.43 17.73
N VAL A 118 7.74 -20.19 16.65
CA VAL A 118 8.56 -21.18 15.95
C VAL A 118 10.01 -20.70 15.97
N GLN A 119 10.94 -21.56 16.36
CA GLN A 119 12.38 -21.28 16.27
C GLN A 119 12.81 -21.25 14.80
N ILE A 120 13.34 -20.11 14.35
CA ILE A 120 13.88 -20.00 12.99
C ILE A 120 14.95 -18.92 12.88
N ASP A 121 16.14 -19.34 12.46
CA ASP A 121 17.12 -18.48 11.80
C ASP A 121 16.98 -18.65 10.29
N VAL A 122 16.62 -17.58 9.59
CA VAL A 122 16.42 -17.59 8.12
C VAL A 122 17.72 -17.78 7.35
N THR A 123 18.88 -17.68 8.02
CA THR A 123 20.20 -17.94 7.44
C THR A 123 20.65 -19.40 7.59
N ASP A 124 19.94 -20.22 8.37
CA ASP A 124 20.22 -21.65 8.54
C ASP A 124 19.13 -22.50 7.87
N ASP A 125 19.47 -23.10 6.73
CA ASP A 125 18.56 -23.94 5.95
C ASP A 125 17.93 -25.07 6.77
N ARG A 126 18.65 -25.63 7.76
CA ARG A 126 18.11 -26.71 8.61
C ARG A 126 16.96 -26.20 9.47
N GLN A 127 17.10 -25.00 10.02
CA GLN A 127 16.03 -24.36 10.80
C GLN A 127 14.86 -23.96 9.90
N VAL A 128 15.14 -23.47 8.69
CA VAL A 128 14.09 -23.19 7.69
C VAL A 128 13.29 -24.45 7.37
N GLN A 129 13.94 -25.58 7.09
CA GLN A 129 13.25 -26.85 6.81
C GLN A 129 12.47 -27.36 8.02
N ALA A 130 13.02 -27.26 9.23
CA ALA A 130 12.32 -27.62 10.45
C ALA A 130 11.06 -26.79 10.68
N ALA A 131 11.14 -25.46 10.49
CA ALA A 131 9.99 -24.56 10.59
C ALA A 131 8.93 -24.88 9.53
N VAL A 132 9.33 -25.15 8.29
CA VAL A 132 8.43 -25.57 7.21
C VAL A 132 7.68 -26.85 7.61
N GLN A 133 8.38 -27.84 8.16
CA GLN A 133 7.76 -29.09 8.58
C GLN A 133 6.75 -28.86 9.72
N GLN A 134 7.14 -28.12 10.77
CA GLN A 134 6.26 -27.78 11.89
C GLN A 134 4.98 -27.07 11.45
N VAL A 135 5.08 -26.15 10.48
CA VAL A 135 3.91 -25.45 9.94
C VAL A 135 3.07 -26.40 9.10
N LYS A 136 3.67 -27.22 8.23
CA LYS A 136 2.96 -28.20 7.40
C LYS A 136 2.16 -29.20 8.22
N ASP A 137 2.73 -29.70 9.32
CA ASP A 137 2.07 -30.68 10.20
C ASP A 137 0.78 -30.14 10.84
N ARG A 138 0.64 -28.82 10.94
CA ARG A 138 -0.51 -28.13 11.53
C ARG A 138 -1.48 -27.56 10.49
N LEU A 139 -1.20 -27.73 9.21
CA LEU A 139 -2.05 -27.26 8.12
C LEU A 139 -2.69 -28.43 7.37
N PRO A 140 -3.94 -28.29 6.89
CA PRO A 140 -4.56 -29.28 6.03
C PRO A 140 -3.77 -29.49 4.73
N THR A 141 -3.69 -30.74 4.26
CA THR A 141 -3.11 -31.09 2.95
C THR A 141 -3.82 -30.32 1.83
N GLY A 142 -3.07 -29.77 0.89
CA GLY A 142 -3.61 -28.99 -0.23
C GLY A 142 -3.99 -27.54 0.11
N SER A 143 -3.60 -27.06 1.30
CA SER A 143 -3.76 -25.64 1.68
C SER A 143 -3.12 -24.72 0.65
N LYS A 144 -3.87 -23.68 0.25
CA LYS A 144 -3.38 -22.62 -0.65
C LYS A 144 -2.91 -21.43 0.17
N GLY A 145 -1.75 -20.89 -0.17
CA GLY A 145 -1.12 -19.81 0.58
C GLY A 145 -0.84 -18.59 -0.27
N ARG A 146 -0.49 -17.49 0.42
CA ARG A 146 0.05 -16.24 -0.12
C ARG A 146 1.39 -15.98 0.54
N VAL A 147 2.39 -15.52 -0.22
CA VAL A 147 3.64 -14.97 0.35
C VAL A 147 3.57 -13.45 0.27
N VAL A 148 3.97 -12.79 1.35
CA VAL A 148 4.06 -11.33 1.42
C VAL A 148 5.49 -11.00 1.83
N ASN A 149 6.17 -10.19 1.02
CA ASN A 149 7.51 -9.69 1.33
C ASN A 149 7.41 -8.24 1.80
N THR A 150 8.10 -7.90 2.88
CA THR A 150 8.13 -6.52 3.40
C THR A 150 9.33 -5.76 2.83
N SER A 151 9.05 -4.70 2.06
CA SER A 151 10.05 -3.87 1.40
C SER A 151 10.25 -2.52 2.13
N SER A 152 10.73 -1.49 1.42
CA SER A 152 10.90 -0.12 1.93
C SER A 152 10.94 0.87 0.76
N GLY A 153 10.61 2.15 1.02
CA GLY A 153 10.80 3.23 0.04
C GLY A 153 12.26 3.36 -0.45
N SER A 154 13.20 2.91 0.38
CA SER A 154 14.63 2.80 0.03
C SER A 154 14.92 1.83 -1.14
N GLY A 155 13.98 0.97 -1.53
CA GLY A 155 14.10 0.12 -2.72
C GLY A 155 13.79 0.85 -4.03
N LEU A 156 13.14 2.02 -3.97
CA LEU A 156 12.84 2.88 -5.13
C LEU A 156 13.81 4.05 -5.25
N HIS A 157 14.30 4.55 -4.12
CA HIS A 157 15.19 5.71 -4.05
C HIS A 157 16.41 5.39 -3.20
N ALA A 158 17.60 5.68 -3.72
CA ALA A 158 18.84 5.45 -3.01
C ALA A 158 19.08 6.55 -1.96
N HIS A 159 19.46 6.15 -0.75
CA HIS A 159 19.95 7.07 0.28
C HIS A 159 21.48 6.96 0.40
N PRO A 160 22.23 8.09 0.51
CA PRO A 160 23.69 8.11 0.48
C PRO A 160 24.41 7.27 1.55
N THR A 161 23.71 6.82 2.59
CA THR A 161 24.27 6.07 3.73
C THR A 161 23.79 4.63 3.83
N MET A 162 22.89 4.20 2.94
CA MET A 162 22.20 2.90 3.03
C MET A 162 22.26 2.11 1.72
N SER A 163 23.31 2.28 0.93
CA SER A 163 23.43 1.71 -0.42
C SER A 163 23.17 0.20 -0.45
N ALA A 164 23.78 -0.58 0.44
CA ALA A 164 23.57 -2.03 0.53
C ALA A 164 22.11 -2.38 0.88
N TYR A 165 21.49 -1.64 1.80
CA TYR A 165 20.09 -1.84 2.15
C TYR A 165 19.16 -1.48 0.99
N CYS A 166 19.37 -0.34 0.34
CA CYS A 166 18.64 0.06 -0.87
C CYS A 166 18.75 -1.00 -1.97
N MET A 167 19.96 -1.53 -2.23
CA MET A 167 20.18 -2.58 -3.22
C MET A 167 19.39 -3.86 -2.89
N THR A 168 19.43 -4.32 -1.63
CA THR A 168 18.69 -5.52 -1.23
C THR A 168 17.17 -5.32 -1.31
N LYS A 169 16.66 -4.13 -0.97
CA LYS A 169 15.23 -3.81 -1.11
C LYS A 169 14.80 -3.67 -2.56
N ALA A 170 15.61 -3.04 -3.42
CA ALA A 170 15.36 -3.02 -4.87
C ALA A 170 15.35 -4.44 -5.46
N ALA A 171 16.30 -5.31 -5.05
CA ALA A 171 16.34 -6.70 -5.47
C ALA A 171 15.11 -7.48 -5.00
N LEU A 172 14.62 -7.22 -3.78
CA LEU A 172 13.41 -7.85 -3.24
C LEU A 172 12.16 -7.51 -4.07
N GLU A 173 12.08 -6.31 -4.64
CA GLU A 173 11.01 -5.92 -5.55
C GLU A 173 10.98 -6.81 -6.80
N PHE A 174 12.14 -6.93 -7.48
CA PHE A 174 12.27 -7.79 -8.66
C PHE A 174 12.07 -9.27 -8.34
N PHE A 175 12.62 -9.73 -7.22
CA PHE A 175 12.44 -11.11 -6.76
C PHE A 175 10.96 -11.44 -6.54
N SER A 176 10.23 -10.51 -5.93
CA SER A 176 8.81 -10.70 -5.69
C SER A 176 8.00 -10.70 -7.00
N ASP A 177 8.37 -9.87 -7.97
CA ASP A 177 7.76 -9.87 -9.30
C ASP A 177 8.04 -11.19 -10.05
N ALA A 178 9.26 -11.72 -9.97
CA ALA A 178 9.61 -13.03 -10.53
C ALA A 178 8.85 -14.17 -9.85
N LEU A 179 8.74 -14.15 -8.51
CA LEU A 179 7.96 -15.12 -7.75
C LEU A 179 6.49 -15.14 -8.16
N ARG A 180 5.92 -13.99 -8.56
CA ARG A 180 4.54 -13.94 -9.03
C ARG A 180 4.34 -14.84 -10.26
N HIS A 181 5.28 -14.84 -11.21
CA HIS A 181 5.18 -15.68 -12.40
C HIS A 181 5.31 -17.18 -12.07
N VAL A 182 6.24 -17.54 -11.20
CA VAL A 182 6.48 -18.94 -10.83
C VAL A 182 5.34 -19.47 -9.95
N ALA A 183 4.85 -18.68 -9.01
CA ALA A 183 3.83 -19.08 -8.07
C ALA A 183 2.43 -19.16 -8.66
N HIS A 184 2.17 -18.62 -9.86
CA HIS A 184 0.95 -18.94 -10.60
C HIS A 184 0.91 -20.40 -11.09
N ALA A 185 2.07 -21.03 -11.30
CA ALA A 185 2.19 -22.43 -11.71
C ALA A 185 2.01 -23.42 -10.54
N TYR A 186 2.22 -22.97 -9.30
CA TYR A 186 1.93 -23.73 -8.09
C TYR A 186 0.58 -23.25 -7.55
N HIS A 187 -0.32 -24.13 -7.12
CA HIS A 187 -1.68 -23.75 -6.66
C HIS A 187 -1.73 -22.91 -5.34
N GLY A 188 -0.73 -22.08 -5.03
CA GLY A 188 -0.69 -21.11 -3.94
C GLY A 188 -0.54 -19.68 -4.49
N VAL A 189 -1.67 -18.99 -4.64
CA VAL A 189 -1.75 -17.61 -5.15
C VAL A 189 -0.96 -16.67 -4.22
N ILE A 190 0.17 -16.11 -4.66
CA ILE A 190 0.98 -15.13 -3.89
C ILE A 190 0.45 -13.70 -4.09
N PHE A 191 0.26 -12.94 -3.00
CA PHE A 191 0.02 -11.50 -3.04
C PHE A 191 1.27 -10.79 -2.53
N VAL A 192 2.15 -10.41 -3.44
CA VAL A 192 3.24 -9.49 -3.14
C VAL A 192 2.64 -8.12 -2.83
N ILE A 193 2.51 -7.80 -1.56
CA ILE A 193 2.24 -6.43 -1.13
C ILE A 193 3.59 -5.78 -0.92
N LYS A 194 3.96 -4.83 -1.79
CA LYS A 194 5.10 -3.94 -1.59
C LYS A 194 4.79 -3.08 -0.37
N GLY A 195 5.16 -3.58 0.82
CA GLY A 195 5.06 -2.79 2.04
C GLY A 195 6.18 -1.77 2.01
N TYR A 196 5.87 -0.52 1.70
CA TYR A 196 6.80 0.59 1.90
C TYR A 196 6.71 1.00 3.37
N LEU A 197 7.70 0.61 4.15
CA LEU A 197 7.95 1.23 5.45
C LEU A 197 8.76 2.52 5.19
N GLU A 198 8.20 3.64 5.62
CA GLU A 198 8.90 4.93 5.77
C GLU A 198 9.81 4.90 7.00
#